data_AF-A0A928YLU7-F1
#
_entry.id   AF-A0A928YLU7-F1
#
_cell.length_a   1.000
_cell.length_b   1.000
_cell.length_c   1.000
_cell.angle_alpha   90.00
_cell.angle_beta   90.00
_cell.angle_gamma   90.00
#
_symmetry.space_group_name_H-M   'P 1'
#
loop_
_entity.id
_entity.type
_entity.pdbx_description
1 polymer ?
#
loop_
_entity_poly.entity_id
_entity_poly.type
_entity_poly.pdbx_seq_one_letter_code
_entity_poly.pdbx_strand_id
1 'polypeptide(L)'
;MRRILLFSGLFLGLGAVLAAFGIGVIGGGSAALAAQPEPWQWTFQPSATPVMENVTQFNNFLLYVVTIITLFVFGLMGYTMWRFRASANP
;
A
#
# COMPACT_ATOMS: atom_id res chain seq x y z
N MET A 1 54.13 11.63 30.50
CA MET A 1 53.70 10.91 29.28
C MET A 1 52.49 9.99 29.50
N ARG A 2 52.41 9.18 30.57
CA ARG A 2 51.24 8.28 30.83
C ARG A 2 49.88 8.97 30.99
N ARG A 3 49.83 10.22 31.47
CA ARG A 3 48.57 10.98 31.63
C ARG A 3 47.96 11.46 30.31
N ILE A 4 48.76 11.70 29.26
CA ILE A 4 48.27 12.15 27.94
C ILE A 4 47.54 11.01 27.20
N LEU A 5 48.01 9.76 27.38
CA LEU A 5 47.45 8.55 26.79
C LEU A 5 46.12 8.13 27.47
N LEU A 6 45.97 8.41 28.77
CA LEU A 6 44.72 8.20 29.51
C LEU A 6 43.62 9.15 29.03
N PHE A 7 43.95 10.42 28.77
CA PHE A 7 42.99 11.38 28.21
C PHE A 7 42.62 11.07 26.75
N SER A 8 43.57 10.68 25.89
CA SER A 8 43.24 10.29 24.50
C SER A 8 42.35 9.06 24.43
N GLY A 9 42.54 8.09 25.35
CA GLY A 9 41.68 6.91 25.45
C GLY A 9 40.25 7.23 25.92
N LEU A 10 40.08 8.22 26.81
CA LEU A 10 38.77 8.66 27.29
C LEU A 10 37.96 9.37 26.20
N PHE A 11 38.59 10.25 25.41
CA PHE A 11 37.93 10.91 24.27
C PHE A 11 37.57 9.93 23.14
N LEU A 12 38.43 8.94 22.87
CA LEU A 12 38.13 7.86 21.92
C LEU A 12 36.98 6.96 22.43
N GLY A 13 36.95 6.65 23.73
CA GLY A 13 35.87 5.88 24.35
C GLY A 13 34.51 6.60 24.32
N LEU A 14 34.49 7.90 24.61
CA LEU A 14 33.26 8.70 24.57
C LEU A 14 32.70 8.82 23.15
N GLY A 15 33.57 9.01 22.14
CA GLY A 15 33.19 9.02 20.74
C GLY A 15 32.61 7.69 20.26
N ALA A 16 33.16 6.56 20.73
CA ALA A 16 32.64 5.23 20.43
C ALA A 16 31.26 4.98 21.06
N VAL A 17 31.01 5.47 22.28
CA VAL A 17 29.70 5.35 22.94
C VAL A 17 28.64 6.22 22.25
N LEU A 18 28.99 7.44 21.86
CA LEU A 18 28.08 8.32 21.10
C LEU A 18 27.80 7.78 19.69
N ALA A 19 28.79 7.20 19.02
CA ALA A 19 28.60 6.52 17.74
C ALA A 19 27.71 5.27 17.87
N ALA A 20 27.90 4.46 18.92
CA ALA A 20 27.04 3.31 19.20
C ALA A 20 25.59 3.71 19.53
N PHE A 21 25.40 4.82 20.26
CA PHE A 21 24.07 5.35 20.55
C PHE A 21 23.41 5.95 19.29
N GLY A 22 24.17 6.66 18.45
CA GLY A 22 23.70 7.18 17.16
C GLY A 22 23.34 6.08 16.17
N ILE A 23 24.10 4.98 16.14
CA ILE A 23 23.78 3.77 15.35
C ILE A 23 22.53 3.08 15.91
N GLY A 24 22.32 3.09 17.23
CA GLY A 24 21.09 2.57 17.85
C GLY A 24 19.84 3.39 17.52
N VAL A 25 19.96 4.72 17.38
CA VAL A 25 18.85 5.62 17.05
C VAL A 25 18.55 5.66 15.55
N ILE A 26 19.56 5.57 14.68
CA ILE A 26 19.38 5.57 13.21
C ILE A 26 19.09 4.14 12.70
N GLY A 27 19.64 3.11 13.33
CA GLY A 27 19.38 1.68 13.03
C GLY A 27 18.12 1.14 13.69
N GLY A 28 17.56 1.84 14.68
CA GLY A 28 16.29 1.58 15.32
C GLY A 28 15.09 2.20 14.59
N GLY A 29 15.19 2.39 13.27
CA GLY A 29 14.02 2.66 12.45
C GLY A 29 13.09 1.46 12.56
N SER A 30 12.11 1.52 13.45
CA SER A 30 10.95 0.67 13.34
C SER A 30 10.45 0.84 11.91
N ALA A 31 10.48 -0.26 11.14
CA ALA A 31 9.71 -0.31 9.92
C ALA A 31 8.31 0.12 10.33
N ALA A 32 7.88 1.29 9.87
CA ALA A 32 6.49 1.67 10.01
C ALA A 32 5.74 0.59 9.24
N LEU A 33 5.16 -0.39 9.96
CA LEU A 33 4.27 -1.41 9.44
C LEU A 33 2.93 -0.73 9.10
N ALA A 34 2.99 0.35 8.32
CA ALA A 34 1.84 0.87 7.63
C ALA A 34 1.48 -0.15 6.55
N ALA A 35 0.19 -0.40 6.34
CA ALA A 35 -0.28 -1.25 5.25
C ALA A 35 0.27 -0.71 3.92
N GLN A 36 1.32 -1.34 3.40
CA GLN A 36 1.94 -0.94 2.14
C GLN A 36 1.10 -1.51 0.97
N PRO A 37 0.99 -0.78 -0.15
CA PRO A 37 0.40 -1.33 -1.35
C PRO A 37 1.31 -2.43 -1.92
N GLU A 38 0.76 -3.63 -2.10
CA GLU A 38 1.49 -4.73 -2.73
C GLU A 38 1.55 -4.54 -4.26
N PRO A 39 2.63 -4.97 -4.93
CA PRO A 39 2.72 -4.90 -6.39
C PRO A 39 1.51 -5.58 -7.04
N TRP A 40 0.86 -4.87 -7.96
CA TRP A 40 -0.34 -5.34 -8.69
C TRP A 40 -1.57 -5.62 -7.81
N GLN A 41 -1.72 -4.93 -6.67
CA GLN A 41 -2.93 -5.04 -5.86
C GLN A 41 -4.11 -4.26 -6.48
N TRP A 42 -5.21 -4.95 -6.76
CA TRP A 42 -6.43 -4.39 -7.37
C TRP A 42 -7.56 -4.14 -6.35
N THR A 43 -7.35 -4.53 -5.09
CA THR A 43 -8.32 -4.43 -4.00
C THR A 43 -7.84 -3.43 -2.94
N PHE A 44 -8.70 -3.13 -1.96
CA PHE A 44 -8.33 -2.26 -0.84
C PHE A 44 -7.25 -2.87 0.05
N GLN A 45 -6.52 -2.01 0.76
CA GLN A 45 -5.60 -2.40 1.83
C GLN A 45 -6.37 -3.05 2.99
N PRO A 46 -5.70 -3.86 3.84
CA PRO A 46 -6.32 -4.43 5.03
C PRO A 46 -6.94 -3.36 5.93
N SER A 47 -8.18 -3.58 6.38
CA SER A 47 -8.92 -2.60 7.17
C SER A 47 -8.33 -2.44 8.58
N ALA A 48 -7.79 -1.27 8.87
CA ALA A 48 -7.25 -0.93 10.20
C ALA A 48 -8.32 -0.44 11.19
N THR A 49 -9.55 -0.19 10.72
CA THR A 49 -10.66 0.33 11.54
C THR A 49 -11.99 -0.35 11.17
N PRO A 50 -12.96 -0.45 12.11
CA PRO A 50 -14.27 -1.02 11.83
C PRO A 50 -15.08 -0.21 10.80
N VAL A 51 -14.81 1.09 10.68
CA VAL A 51 -15.44 1.94 9.66
C VAL A 51 -14.97 1.55 8.25
N MET A 52 -13.67 1.29 8.08
CA MET A 52 -13.12 0.87 6.79
C MET A 52 -13.65 -0.50 6.33
N GLU A 53 -13.91 -1.41 7.27
CA GLU A 53 -14.53 -2.70 6.97
C GLU A 53 -15.93 -2.52 6.36
N ASN A 54 -16.77 -1.67 6.98
CA ASN A 54 -18.10 -1.35 6.45
C ASN A 54 -18.03 -0.70 5.05
N VAL A 55 -17.08 0.21 4.83
CA VAL A 55 -16.88 0.84 3.51
C VAL A 55 -16.48 -0.19 2.46
N THR A 56 -15.60 -1.13 2.81
CA THR A 56 -15.15 -2.19 1.90
C THR A 56 -16.31 -3.11 1.52
N GLN A 57 -17.13 -3.52 2.50
CA GLN A 57 -18.31 -4.33 2.26
C GLN A 57 -19.33 -3.61 1.37
N PHE A 58 -19.59 -2.33 1.63
CA PHE A 58 -20.46 -1.50 0.82
C PHE A 58 -19.94 -1.34 -0.62
N ASN A 59 -18.65 -1.07 -0.79
CA ASN A 59 -18.05 -0.96 -2.12
C ASN A 59 -18.14 -2.26 -2.92
N ASN A 60 -17.87 -3.41 -2.28
CA ASN A 60 -18.02 -4.72 -2.92
C ASN A 60 -19.47 -4.97 -3.37
N PHE A 61 -20.45 -4.62 -2.54
CA PHE A 61 -21.86 -4.70 -2.93
C PHE A 61 -22.18 -3.81 -4.13
N LEU A 62 -21.75 -2.54 -4.11
CA LEU A 62 -21.93 -1.63 -5.25
C LEU A 62 -21.23 -2.15 -6.51
N LEU A 63 -20.05 -2.73 -6.38
CA LEU A 63 -19.28 -3.30 -7.49
C LEU A 63 -20.06 -4.42 -8.16
N TYR A 64 -20.70 -5.30 -7.40
CA TYR A 64 -21.56 -6.34 -7.97
C TYR A 64 -22.76 -5.74 -8.70
N VAL A 65 -23.45 -4.76 -8.11
CA VAL A 65 -24.61 -4.11 -8.73
C VAL A 65 -24.22 -3.43 -10.05
N VAL A 66 -23.16 -2.62 -10.06
CA VAL A 66 -22.71 -1.92 -11.27
C VAL A 66 -22.19 -2.89 -12.34
N THR A 67 -21.54 -3.98 -11.94
CA THR A 67 -21.07 -5.01 -12.88
C THR A 67 -22.24 -5.70 -13.59
N ILE A 68 -23.33 -6.00 -12.87
CA ILE A 68 -24.51 -6.62 -13.48
C ILE A 68 -25.18 -5.69 -14.50
N ILE A 69 -25.39 -4.40 -14.15
CA ILE A 69 -26.03 -3.46 -15.08
C ILE A 69 -25.14 -3.16 -16.29
N THR A 70 -23.82 -3.08 -16.10
CA THR A 70 -22.88 -2.81 -17.20
C THR A 70 -22.81 -4.01 -18.15
N LEU A 71 -22.81 -5.24 -17.64
CA LEU A 71 -22.93 -6.44 -18.47
C LEU A 71 -24.26 -6.52 -19.21
N PHE A 72 -25.36 -6.11 -18.56
CA PHE A 72 -26.66 -6.03 -19.22
C PHE A 72 -26.62 -5.05 -20.39
N VAL A 73 -26.18 -3.81 -20.16
CA VAL A 73 -26.08 -2.79 -21.22
C VAL A 73 -25.08 -3.19 -22.31
N PHE A 74 -23.92 -3.73 -21.92
CA PHE A 74 -22.92 -4.24 -22.86
C PHE A 74 -23.48 -5.38 -23.72
N GLY A 75 -24.27 -6.27 -23.12
CA GLY A 75 -25.00 -7.32 -23.82
C GLY A 75 -26.03 -6.76 -24.80
N LEU A 76 -26.82 -5.76 -24.39
CA LEU A 76 -27.76 -5.08 -25.30
C LEU A 76 -27.03 -4.41 -26.46
N MET A 77 -25.91 -3.74 -26.20
CA MET A 77 -25.12 -3.08 -27.24
C MET A 77 -24.51 -4.11 -28.21
N GLY A 78 -23.98 -5.22 -27.69
CA GLY A 78 -23.50 -6.32 -28.52
C GLY A 78 -24.64 -6.92 -29.38
N TYR A 79 -25.82 -7.07 -28.80
CA TYR A 79 -27.01 -7.52 -29.51
C TYR A 79 -27.43 -6.54 -30.61
N THR A 80 -27.48 -5.24 -30.34
CA THR A 80 -27.88 -4.24 -31.36
C THR A 80 -26.87 -4.17 -32.49
N MET A 81 -25.57 -4.21 -32.19
CA MET A 81 -24.50 -4.26 -33.21
C MET A 81 -24.62 -5.50 -34.09
N TRP A 82 -24.90 -6.68 -33.52
CA TRP A 82 -25.03 -7.91 -34.28
C TRP A 82 -26.34 -7.98 -35.09
N ARG A 83 -27.46 -7.58 -34.49
CA ARG A 83 -28.81 -7.70 -35.06
C ARG A 83 -29.16 -6.61 -36.08
N PHE A 84 -28.69 -5.38 -35.87
CA PHE A 84 -29.03 -4.21 -36.68
C PHE A 84 -27.85 -3.65 -37.50
N ARG A 85 -26.80 -4.45 -37.73
CA ARG A 85 -25.76 -4.08 -38.70
C ARG A 85 -26.34 -3.88 -40.10
N ALA A 86 -25.71 -3.02 -40.89
CA ALA A 86 -26.12 -2.67 -42.26
C ALA A 86 -26.31 -3.89 -43.19
N SER A 87 -25.59 -4.99 -42.96
CA SER A 87 -25.74 -6.21 -43.77
C SER A 87 -26.97 -7.05 -43.43
N ALA A 88 -27.58 -6.84 -42.25
CA ALA A 88 -28.71 -7.64 -41.74
C ALA A 88 -29.99 -6.82 -41.57
N ASN A 89 -29.90 -5.49 -41.62
CA ASN A 89 -31.02 -4.56 -41.54
C ASN A 89 -30.92 -3.55 -42.70
N PRO A 90 -31.60 -3.82 -43.84
CA PRO A 90 -31.66 -2.91 -45.00
C PRO A 90 -32.16 -1.51 -44.64
#